data_AF-A0A364NZB6-F1
#
_entry.id   AF-A0A364NZB6-F1
#
_cell.length_a   1.000
_cell.length_b   1.000
_cell.length_c   1.000
_cell.angle_alpha   90.00
_cell.angle_beta   90.00
_cell.angle_gamma   90.00
#
_symmetry.space_group_name_H-M   'P 1'
#
loop_
_entity.id
_entity.type
_entity.pdbx_description
1 polymer ?
#
loop_
_entity_poly.entity_id
_entity_poly.type
_entity_poly.pdbx_seq_one_letter_code
_entity_poly.pdbx_strand_id
1 'polypeptide(L)' 'MDADELDPVRKAPALKNLDPMSIEELGDYIGDLEAEIERVKQAISRKQAVKAGAEAFFKR' A
#
# COMPACT_ATOMS: atom_id res chain seq x y z
N MET A 1 -36.17 5.80 3.04
CA MET A 1 -35.28 5.34 1.97
C MET A 1 -34.08 4.75 2.66
N ASP A 2 -33.91 3.45 2.54
CA ASP A 2 -32.84 2.69 3.18
C ASP A 2 -31.50 3.11 2.58
N ALA A 3 -30.73 3.89 3.33
CA ALA A 3 -29.44 4.45 2.91
C ALA A 3 -28.25 3.61 3.40
N ASP A 4 -28.49 2.34 3.75
CA ASP A 4 -27.42 1.39 4.06
C ASP A 4 -27.12 0.54 2.82
N GLU A 5 -26.86 1.21 1.69
CA GLU A 5 -26.12 0.62 0.57
C GLU A 5 -24.66 0.46 1.05
N LEU A 6 -24.46 -0.57 1.89
CA LEU A 6 -23.15 -0.96 2.37
C LEU A 6 -22.29 -1.30 1.16
N ASP A 7 -21.38 -0.39 0.82
CA ASP A 7 -20.32 -0.63 -0.17
C ASP A 7 -19.78 -2.05 0.03
N PRO A 8 -19.66 -2.86 -1.03
CA PRO A 8 -19.20 -4.24 -0.90
C PRO A 8 -17.89 -4.23 -0.13
N VAL A 9 -17.91 -4.83 1.07
CA VAL A 9 -16.74 -4.92 1.96
C VAL A 9 -15.62 -5.52 1.13
N ARG A 10 -14.63 -4.68 0.77
CA ARG A 10 -13.51 -5.12 -0.05
C ARG A 10 -12.80 -6.22 0.73
N LYS A 11 -12.99 -7.47 0.29
CA LYS A 11 -12.28 -8.59 0.88
C LYS A 11 -10.80 -8.31 0.72
N ALA A 12 -10.07 -8.41 1.83
CA ALA A 12 -8.62 -8.32 1.79
C ALA A 12 -8.10 -9.36 0.77
N PRO A 13 -7.07 -9.01 -0.02
CA PRO A 13 -6.42 -9.97 -0.89
C PRO A 13 -6.02 -11.21 -0.08
N ALA A 14 -6.30 -12.40 -0.60
CA ALA A 14 -5.87 -13.63 0.05
C ALA A 14 -4.34 -13.64 0.13
N LEU A 15 -3.81 -13.92 1.32
CA LEU A 15 -2.37 -14.07 1.51
C LEU A 15 -1.87 -15.32 0.78
N LYS A 16 -0.63 -15.27 0.31
CA LYS A 16 0.02 -16.41 -0.32
C LYS A 16 0.15 -17.55 0.71
N ASN A 17 -0.10 -18.79 0.28
CA ASN A 17 0.18 -19.95 1.12
C ASN A 17 1.70 -20.17 1.20
N LEU A 18 2.24 -20.14 2.42
CA LEU A 18 3.67 -20.25 2.69
C LEU A 18 4.12 -21.69 2.99
N ASP A 19 3.19 -22.59 3.31
CA ASP A 19 3.48 -23.98 3.69
C ASP A 19 4.35 -24.76 2.67
N PRO A 20 4.17 -24.62 1.34
CA PRO A 20 4.99 -25.36 0.38
C PRO A 20 6.34 -24.70 0.09
N MET A 21 6.62 -23.51 0.62
CA MET A 21 7.83 -22.75 0.29
C MET A 21 9.03 -23.17 1.13
N SER A 22 10.20 -23.27 0.50
CA SER A 22 11.49 -23.45 1.17
C SER A 22 11.96 -22.17 1.86
N ILE A 23 12.98 -22.28 2.73
CA ILE A 23 13.56 -21.13 3.44
C ILE A 23 14.12 -20.08 2.45
N GLU A 24 14.74 -20.54 1.35
CA GLU A 24 15.27 -19.65 0.30
C GLU A 24 14.12 -18.89 -0.38
N GLU A 25 13.06 -19.58 -0.81
CA GLU A 25 11.90 -18.95 -1.43
C GLU A 25 11.18 -17.97 -0.48
N LEU A 26 11.16 -18.25 0.82
CA LEU A 26 10.63 -17.31 1.82
C LEU A 26 11.51 -16.07 1.96
N GLY A 27 12.83 -16.22 1.89
CA GLY A 27 13.79 -15.11 1.86
C GLY A 27 13.57 -14.21 0.64
N ASP A 28 13.44 -14.80 -0.55
CA ASP A 28 13.15 -14.07 -1.78
C ASP A 28 11.80 -13.34 -1.70
N TYR A 29 10.77 -14.01 -1.18
CA TYR A 29 9.45 -13.40 -1.02
C TYR A 29 9.45 -12.22 -0.03
N ILE A 30 10.24 -12.30 1.04
CA ILE A 30 10.46 -11.16 1.94
C ILE A 30 11.12 -10.01 1.19
N GLY A 31 12.18 -10.29 0.42
CA GLY A 31 12.89 -9.28 -0.36
C GLY A 31 11.97 -8.52 -1.34
N ASP A 32 11.09 -9.25 -2.04
CA ASP A 32 10.10 -8.67 -2.94
C ASP A 32 9.12 -7.75 -2.21
N LEU A 33 8.61 -8.19 -1.06
CA LEU A 33 7.68 -7.40 -0.25
C LEU A 33 8.35 -6.15 0.33
N GLU A 34 9.60 -6.24 0.77
CA GLU A 34 10.37 -5.10 1.29
C GLU A 34 10.63 -4.07 0.20
N ALA A 35 10.98 -4.51 -1.02
CA ALA A 35 11.15 -3.64 -2.17
C ALA A 35 9.85 -2.89 -2.51
N GLU A 36 8.72 -3.58 -2.45
CA GLU A 36 7.40 -2.97 -2.67
C GLU A 36 7.04 -1.96 -1.58
N ILE A 37 7.32 -2.28 -0.30
CA ILE A 37 7.13 -1.35 0.81
C ILE A 37 7.93 -0.07 0.58
N GLU A 38 9.18 -0.18 0.15
CA GLU A 38 10.03 0.99 -0.11
C GLU A 38 9.49 1.82 -1.29
N ARG A 39 9.07 1.17 -2.38
CA ARG A 39 8.43 1.84 -3.52
C ARG A 39 7.20 2.64 -3.09
N VAL A 40 6.35 2.06 -2.23
CA VAL A 40 5.14 2.71 -1.71
C VAL A 40 5.50 3.89 -0.81
N LYS A 41 6.47 3.74 0.11
CA LYS A 41 6.96 4.83 0.96
C LYS A 41 7.43 6.03 0.13
N GLN A 42 8.20 5.79 -0.93
CA GLN A 42 8.65 6.85 -1.83
C GLN A 42 7.48 7.52 -2.57
N ALA A 43 6.48 6.75 -3.00
CA ALA A 43 5.28 7.30 -3.62
C ALA A 43 4.49 8.20 -2.66
N ILE A 44 4.36 7.79 -1.39
CA ILE A 44 3.73 8.61 -0.34
C ILE A 44 4.51 9.91 -0.13
N SER A 45 5.84 9.82 0.02
CA SER A 45 6.70 10.99 0.21
C SER A 45 6.52 12.01 -0.93
N ARG A 46 6.53 11.55 -2.19
CA ARG A 46 6.27 12.40 -3.35
C ARG A 46 4.89 13.07 -3.29
N LYS A 47 3.84 12.34 -2.92
CA LYS A 47 2.48 12.89 -2.79
C LYS A 47 2.39 13.93 -1.68
N GLN A 48 3.05 13.70 -0.55
CA GLN A 48 3.11 14.65 0.55
C GLN A 48 3.84 15.94 0.17
N ALA A 49 4.95 15.84 -0.56
CA ALA A 49 5.69 17.00 -1.07
C ALA A 49 4.82 17.87 -2.01
N VAL A 50 4.07 17.23 -2.92
CA VAL A 50 3.12 17.93 -3.80
C VAL A 50 2.04 18.65 -2.98
N LYS A 51 1.46 17.98 -1.98
CA LYS A 51 0.44 18.58 -1.10
C LYS A 51 1.00 19.80 -0.35
N ALA A 52 2.18 19.68 0.25
CA ALA A 52 2.83 20.76 0.98
C ALA A 52 3.17 21.95 0.07
N GLY A 53 3.65 21.69 -1.15
CA GLY A 53 3.89 22.73 -2.15
C GLY A 53 2.61 23.49 -2.55
N ALA A 54 1.50 22.78 -2.73
CA ALA A 54 0.20 23.39 -3.00
C ALA A 54 -0.28 24.24 -1.81
N GLU A 55 -0.22 23.71 -0.58
CA GLU A 55 -0.59 24.46 0.62
C GLU A 55 0.24 25.74 0.80
N ALA A 56 1.54 25.71 0.48
CA ALA A 56 2.40 26.88 0.53
C ALA A 56 2.07 27.92 -0.56
N PHE A 57 1.60 27.47 -1.74
CA PHE A 57 1.15 28.35 -2.82
C PHE A 57 -0.14 29.11 -2.47
N PHE A 58 -1.11 28.43 -1.84
CA PHE A 58 -2.41 29.03 -1.47
C PHE A 58 -2.39 29.86 -0.18
N LYS A 59 -1.30 29.79 0.62
CA LYS A 59 -1.12 30.62 1.83
C LYS A 59 -0.38 31.93 1.58
N ARG A 60 0.02 32.21 0.33
CA ARG A 60 0.63 33.49 -0.09
C ARG A 60 -0.41 34.44 -0.64
#